data_AF-A0A1W9IQW7-F1
#
_entry.id   AF-A0A1W9IQW7-F1
#
_cell.length_a   1.000
_cell.length_b   1.000
_cell.length_c   1.000
_cell.angle_alpha   90.00
_cell.angle_beta   90.00
_cell.angle_gamma   90.00
#
_symmetry.space_group_name_H-M   'P 1'
#
loop_
_entity.id
_entity.type
_entity.pdbx_description
1 polymer ?
#
loop_
_entity_poly.entity_id
_entity_poly.type
_entity_poly.pdbx_seq_one_letter_code
_entity_poly.pdbx_strand_id
1 'polypeptide(L)'
;MNAPITLFVYNRPVHTRRTVEALLKNGLATESDLFIFSDAPKRPEAANSVREVRDYIRTIAGFRSVSIVERDKNWGLANSIIDGVTSVMNQYGRSIVLEDDLVTAPHFLEYMNAALRHYESDPKAFSIAAYNFPEQTMSIPDDYAWDTYSSFRCCSTGWATWLDRWKRVDWSMDYYEAFMRDRHAQELFNRGGPEMTQLLTMQRKGKIDSWAIRFCYAHYANEMFCVYPVKSLIMNVGFDNSGTHSGVDPRREHMALDSEWNPSLFCPADAFDERIVRGFFDAFTPPKRSLVSRILRRLTG
;
A
#
# COMPACT_ATOMS: atom_id res chain seq x y z
N MET A 1 -4.45 14.44 17.72
CA MET A 1 -4.67 12.99 17.92
C MET A 1 -3.97 12.23 16.80
N ASN A 2 -3.19 11.19 17.12
CA ASN A 2 -2.55 10.34 16.11
C ASN A 2 -3.61 9.52 15.35
N ALA A 3 -3.34 9.21 14.10
CA ALA A 3 -4.18 8.35 13.29
C ALA A 3 -4.14 6.90 13.82
N PRO A 4 -5.27 6.19 13.90
CA PRO A 4 -5.28 4.78 14.21
C PRO A 4 -4.51 3.96 13.17
N ILE A 5 -3.94 2.85 13.64
CA ILE A 5 -3.32 1.84 12.80
C ILE A 5 -4.37 0.77 12.51
N THR A 6 -4.60 0.48 11.24
CA THR A 6 -5.47 -0.60 10.77
C THR A 6 -4.59 -1.69 10.17
N LEU A 7 -4.50 -2.83 10.85
CA LEU A 7 -3.68 -3.96 10.46
C LEU A 7 -4.57 -5.11 9.96
N PHE A 8 -4.30 -5.59 8.76
CA PHE A 8 -4.95 -6.77 8.18
C PHE A 8 -4.06 -8.00 8.31
N VAL A 9 -4.58 -9.06 8.93
CA VAL A 9 -3.86 -10.31 9.16
C VAL A 9 -4.67 -11.50 8.68
N TYR A 10 -4.00 -12.58 8.26
CA TYR A 10 -4.70 -13.79 7.85
C TYR A 10 -4.05 -15.07 8.36
N ASN A 11 -3.15 -15.67 7.59
CA ASN A 11 -2.64 -17.03 7.84
C ASN A 11 -1.10 -17.11 7.85
N ARG A 12 -0.41 -15.98 8.07
CA ARG A 12 1.05 -15.91 8.13
C ARG A 12 1.53 -15.52 9.54
N PRO A 13 1.57 -16.46 10.50
CA PRO A 13 1.88 -16.15 11.91
C PRO A 13 3.27 -15.52 12.09
N VAL A 14 4.29 -15.99 11.35
CA VAL A 14 5.65 -15.43 11.42
C VAL A 14 5.69 -14.00 10.89
N HIS A 15 5.03 -13.73 9.77
CA HIS A 15 4.97 -12.40 9.18
C HIS A 15 4.21 -11.43 10.09
N THR A 16 3.02 -11.85 10.56
CA THR A 16 2.20 -11.07 11.49
C THR A 16 3.00 -10.66 12.72
N ARG A 17 3.76 -11.59 13.30
CA ARG A 17 4.62 -11.32 14.45
C ARG A 17 5.69 -10.28 14.13
N ARG A 18 6.40 -10.43 13.02
CA ARG A 18 7.45 -9.48 12.59
C ARG A 18 6.89 -8.08 12.36
N THR A 19 5.73 -7.98 11.73
CA THR A 19 5.02 -6.71 11.48
C THR A 19 4.66 -6.01 12.79
N VAL A 20 4.02 -6.73 13.72
CA VAL A 20 3.63 -6.17 15.02
C VAL A 20 4.85 -5.80 15.87
N GLU A 21 5.87 -6.64 15.92
CA GLU A 21 7.12 -6.35 16.65
C GLU A 21 7.86 -5.14 16.07
N ALA A 22 7.79 -4.91 14.77
CA ALA A 22 8.34 -3.71 14.14
C ALA A 22 7.51 -2.46 14.50
N LEU A 23 6.18 -2.55 14.47
CA LEU A 23 5.30 -1.46 14.89
C LEU A 23 5.51 -1.09 16.36
N LEU A 24 5.70 -2.06 17.25
CA LEU A 24 5.98 -1.83 18.68
C LEU A 24 7.31 -1.11 18.94
N LYS A 25 8.24 -1.12 17.97
CA LYS A 25 9.51 -0.40 18.05
C LYS A 25 9.41 1.05 17.56
N ASN A 26 8.25 1.48 17.06
CA ASN A 26 8.05 2.88 16.68
C ASN A 26 7.85 3.77 17.91
N GLY A 27 8.36 5.00 17.87
CA GLY A 27 8.30 5.90 19.02
C GLY A 27 6.87 6.29 19.42
N LEU A 28 5.93 6.30 18.47
CA LEU A 28 4.51 6.59 18.73
C LEU A 28 3.63 5.35 18.98
N ALA A 29 4.21 4.15 19.16
CA ALA A 29 3.43 2.93 19.34
C ALA A 29 2.48 3.01 20.55
N THR A 30 3.00 3.42 21.71
CA THR A 30 2.25 3.54 22.97
C THR A 30 1.17 4.62 22.95
N GLU A 31 1.20 5.52 21.96
CA GLU A 31 0.23 6.59 21.75
C GLU A 31 -0.81 6.27 20.66
N SER A 32 -0.65 5.14 19.98
CA SER A 32 -1.47 4.75 18.82
C SER A 32 -2.52 3.72 19.19
N ASP A 33 -3.73 3.88 18.64
CA ASP A 33 -4.75 2.83 18.67
C ASP A 33 -4.49 1.84 17.54
N LEU A 34 -4.51 0.55 17.85
CA LEU A 34 -4.34 -0.53 16.87
C LEU A 34 -5.68 -1.27 16.67
N PHE A 35 -6.16 -1.28 15.43
CA PHE A 35 -7.29 -2.05 14.97
C PHE A 35 -6.80 -3.21 14.12
N ILE A 36 -7.11 -4.44 14.51
CA ILE A 36 -6.65 -5.65 13.82
C ILE A 36 -7.87 -6.36 13.23
N PHE A 37 -7.83 -6.61 11.93
CA PHE A 37 -8.87 -7.37 11.21
C PHE A 37 -8.30 -8.73 10.79
N SER A 38 -8.94 -9.81 11.25
CA SER A 38 -8.54 -11.19 10.97
C SER A 38 -9.68 -11.98 10.33
N ASP A 39 -9.51 -12.36 9.07
CA ASP A 39 -10.48 -13.18 8.35
C ASP A 39 -10.47 -14.64 8.83
N ALA A 40 -11.62 -15.32 8.71
CA ALA A 40 -11.66 -16.77 8.91
C ALA A 40 -10.91 -17.51 7.78
N PRO A 41 -10.54 -18.79 7.98
CA PRO A 41 -9.91 -19.60 6.93
C PRO A 41 -10.79 -19.68 5.68
N LYS A 42 -10.21 -19.38 4.50
CA LYS A 42 -10.86 -19.57 3.21
C LYS A 42 -11.04 -21.05 2.87
N ARG A 43 -10.14 -21.90 3.38
CA ARG A 43 -10.14 -23.35 3.20
C ARG A 43 -9.66 -24.04 4.49
N PRO A 44 -10.01 -25.31 4.72
CA PRO A 44 -9.63 -26.04 5.93
C PRO A 44 -8.12 -26.06 6.20
N GLU A 45 -7.29 -26.05 5.17
CA GLU A 45 -5.83 -26.11 5.31
C GLU A 45 -5.25 -24.86 5.97
N ALA A 46 -5.92 -23.72 5.84
CA ALA A 46 -5.50 -22.47 6.49
C ALA A 46 -5.92 -22.39 7.96
N ALA A 47 -6.76 -23.32 8.45
CA ALA A 47 -7.37 -23.22 9.78
C ALA A 47 -6.36 -23.16 10.92
N ASN A 48 -5.29 -23.96 10.85
CA ASN A 48 -4.25 -23.95 11.88
C ASN A 48 -3.48 -22.63 11.90
N SER A 49 -3.02 -22.15 10.74
CA SER A 49 -2.24 -20.90 10.68
C SER A 49 -3.07 -19.67 11.01
N VAL A 50 -4.36 -19.63 10.64
CA VAL A 50 -5.28 -18.56 11.06
C VAL A 50 -5.50 -18.60 12.58
N ARG A 51 -5.66 -19.79 13.17
CA ARG A 51 -5.77 -19.93 14.63
C ARG A 51 -4.50 -19.42 15.33
N GLU A 52 -3.32 -19.79 14.85
CA GLU A 52 -2.04 -19.29 15.38
C GLU A 52 -1.92 -17.76 15.30
N VAL A 53 -2.34 -17.16 14.18
CA VAL A 53 -2.41 -15.70 14.04
C VAL A 53 -3.38 -15.10 15.06
N ARG A 54 -4.60 -15.65 15.20
CA ARG A 54 -5.62 -15.16 16.14
C ARG A 54 -5.19 -15.28 17.60
N ASP A 55 -4.55 -16.39 17.95
CA ASP A 55 -4.00 -16.59 19.29
C ASP A 55 -2.89 -15.58 19.58
N TYR A 56 -2.01 -15.31 18.61
CA TYR A 56 -0.97 -14.28 18.76
C TYR A 56 -1.54 -12.87 18.91
N ILE A 57 -2.48 -12.44 18.05
CA ILE A 57 -2.96 -11.05 18.07
C ILE A 57 -3.69 -10.69 19.37
N ARG A 58 -4.31 -11.67 20.05
CA ARG A 58 -4.95 -11.47 21.37
C ARG A 58 -3.94 -11.21 22.50
N THR A 59 -2.66 -11.51 22.29
CA THR A 59 -1.59 -11.26 23.27
C THR A 59 -0.90 -9.91 23.10
N ILE A 60 -1.25 -9.16 22.06
CA ILE A 60 -0.58 -7.89 21.75
C ILE A 60 -0.88 -6.85 22.82
N ALA A 61 0.20 -6.25 23.33
CA ALA A 61 0.19 -5.11 24.24
C ALA A 61 1.28 -4.11 23.81
N GLY A 62 1.30 -2.90 24.38
CA GLY A 62 2.27 -1.85 24.05
C GLY A 62 1.76 -0.77 23.10
N PHE A 63 0.52 -0.88 22.64
CA PHE A 63 -0.23 0.21 22.01
C PHE A 63 -1.13 0.92 23.02
N ARG A 64 -1.65 2.10 22.68
CA ARG A 64 -2.63 2.81 23.52
C ARG A 64 -3.88 1.98 23.76
N SER A 65 -4.37 1.36 22.69
CA SER A 65 -5.46 0.39 22.73
C SER A 65 -5.29 -0.63 21.60
N VAL A 66 -5.85 -1.83 21.78
CA VAL A 66 -5.89 -2.88 20.77
C VAL A 66 -7.33 -3.35 20.62
N SER A 67 -7.90 -3.20 19.43
CA SER A 67 -9.23 -3.65 19.06
C SER A 67 -9.11 -4.73 17.99
N ILE A 68 -9.74 -5.89 18.20
CA ILE A 68 -9.63 -7.04 17.31
C ILE A 68 -10.99 -7.37 16.72
N VAL A 69 -11.06 -7.47 15.40
CA VAL A 69 -12.23 -7.94 14.65
C VAL A 69 -11.89 -9.26 13.99
N GLU A 70 -12.35 -10.35 14.59
CA GLU A 70 -12.28 -11.68 14.00
C GLU A 70 -13.55 -11.96 13.21
N ARG A 71 -13.42 -12.10 11.88
CA ARG A 71 -14.58 -12.38 11.04
C ARG A 71 -14.95 -13.87 11.09
N ASP A 72 -16.24 -14.18 10.96
CA ASP A 72 -16.75 -15.56 10.94
C ASP A 72 -16.49 -16.29 9.61
N LYS A 73 -16.25 -15.55 8.53
CA LYS A 73 -15.92 -16.09 7.20
C LYS A 73 -14.76 -15.32 6.57
N ASN A 74 -14.12 -15.90 5.56
CA ASN A 74 -13.14 -15.20 4.74
C ASN A 74 -13.85 -14.24 3.78
N TRP A 75 -13.53 -12.95 3.83
CA TRP A 75 -14.14 -11.92 2.97
C TRP A 75 -13.32 -11.67 1.71
N GLY A 76 -12.06 -12.11 1.69
CA GLY A 76 -11.09 -11.80 0.64
C GLY A 76 -10.44 -10.45 0.89
N LEU A 77 -9.20 -10.29 0.41
CA LEU A 77 -8.34 -9.16 0.77
C LEU A 77 -9.00 -7.81 0.49
N ALA A 78 -9.60 -7.65 -0.70
CA ALA A 78 -10.15 -6.35 -1.07
C ALA A 78 -11.36 -5.95 -0.22
N ASN A 79 -12.30 -6.88 0.01
CA ASN A 79 -13.47 -6.59 0.85
C ASN A 79 -13.07 -6.35 2.30
N SER A 80 -12.10 -7.13 2.80
CA SER A 80 -11.58 -6.99 4.15
C SER A 80 -10.98 -5.61 4.38
N ILE A 81 -10.15 -5.14 3.45
CA ILE A 81 -9.57 -3.80 3.48
C ILE A 81 -10.65 -2.73 3.37
N ILE A 82 -11.55 -2.84 2.40
CA ILE A 82 -12.57 -1.82 2.18
C ILE A 82 -13.44 -1.64 3.43
N ASP A 83 -13.93 -2.72 4.01
CA ASP A 83 -14.77 -2.70 5.21
C ASP A 83 -14.02 -2.22 6.45
N GLY A 84 -12.83 -2.77 6.72
CA GLY A 84 -12.07 -2.44 7.92
C GLY A 84 -11.59 -0.99 7.93
N VAL A 85 -11.06 -0.52 6.81
CA VAL A 85 -10.64 0.88 6.65
C VAL A 85 -11.84 1.81 6.73
N THR A 86 -12.96 1.49 6.09
CA THR A 86 -14.20 2.30 6.18
C THR A 86 -14.68 2.41 7.62
N SER A 87 -14.68 1.31 8.38
CA SER A 87 -15.11 1.29 9.78
C SER A 87 -14.25 2.20 10.65
N VAL A 88 -12.92 2.09 10.54
CA VAL A 88 -11.98 2.94 11.30
C VAL A 88 -12.10 4.41 10.87
N MET A 89 -12.14 4.69 9.57
CA MET A 89 -12.23 6.07 9.09
C MET A 89 -13.56 6.74 9.47
N ASN A 90 -14.67 6.03 9.52
CA ASN A 90 -15.95 6.60 9.96
C ASN A 90 -15.90 7.06 11.42
N GLN A 91 -15.07 6.44 12.25
CA GLN A 91 -14.90 6.80 13.66
C GLN A 91 -13.82 7.86 13.88
N TYR A 92 -12.71 7.79 13.14
CA TYR A 92 -11.50 8.59 13.41
C TYR A 92 -11.12 9.60 12.33
N GLY A 93 -11.80 9.58 11.18
CA GLY A 93 -11.57 10.51 10.07
C GLY A 93 -10.31 10.22 9.22
N ARG A 94 -9.43 9.32 9.66
CA ARG A 94 -8.20 8.91 8.95
C ARG A 94 -7.70 7.57 9.46
N SER A 95 -6.82 6.92 8.70
CA SER A 95 -6.17 5.66 9.13
C SER A 95 -4.78 5.52 8.50
N ILE A 96 -3.85 4.94 9.25
CA ILE A 96 -2.63 4.30 8.76
C ILE A 96 -2.96 2.82 8.53
N VAL A 97 -2.61 2.24 7.40
CA VAL A 97 -3.05 0.90 6.99
C VAL A 97 -1.83 0.03 6.66
N LEU A 98 -1.78 -1.16 7.24
CA LEU A 98 -0.76 -2.18 7.01
C LEU A 98 -1.37 -3.56 6.77
N GLU A 99 -0.63 -4.41 6.07
CA GLU A 99 -0.87 -5.86 5.93
C GLU A 99 0.14 -6.63 6.79
N ASP A 100 -0.05 -7.95 6.93
CA ASP A 100 0.73 -8.78 7.86
C ASP A 100 2.19 -9.01 7.47
N ASP A 101 2.63 -8.55 6.29
CA ASP A 101 3.97 -8.76 5.75
C ASP A 101 4.82 -7.48 5.62
N LEU A 102 4.56 -6.47 6.47
CA LEU A 102 5.23 -5.18 6.45
C LEU A 102 6.08 -4.92 7.70
N VAL A 103 7.41 -4.93 7.56
CA VAL A 103 8.33 -4.52 8.62
C VAL A 103 8.60 -3.02 8.52
N THR A 104 8.30 -2.26 9.57
CA THR A 104 8.45 -0.80 9.60
C THR A 104 9.81 -0.35 10.16
N ALA A 105 10.31 0.78 9.70
CA ALA A 105 11.39 1.53 10.34
C ALA A 105 10.90 2.17 11.66
N PRO A 106 11.80 2.55 12.60
CA PRO A 106 11.42 3.12 13.89
C PRO A 106 10.66 4.46 13.82
N HIS A 107 10.86 5.25 12.77
CA HIS A 107 10.21 6.55 12.58
C HIS A 107 8.98 6.50 11.65
N PHE A 108 8.48 5.31 11.34
CA PHE A 108 7.35 5.15 10.42
C PHE A 108 6.08 5.83 10.94
N LEU A 109 5.70 5.63 12.21
CA LEU A 109 4.49 6.24 12.75
C LEU A 109 4.62 7.77 12.87
N GLU A 110 5.80 8.28 13.19
CA GLU A 110 6.13 9.70 13.24
C GLU A 110 5.91 10.33 11.86
N TYR A 111 6.51 9.76 10.83
CA TYR A 111 6.34 10.20 9.45
C TYR A 111 4.87 10.19 9.02
N MET A 112 4.17 9.06 9.20
CA MET A 112 2.79 8.93 8.74
C MET A 112 1.87 9.95 9.40
N ASN A 113 2.05 10.18 10.70
CA ASN A 113 1.27 11.18 11.43
C ASN A 113 1.66 12.61 11.05
N ALA A 114 2.94 12.90 10.81
CA ALA A 114 3.41 14.21 10.36
C ALA A 114 2.87 14.55 8.96
N ALA A 115 2.99 13.62 8.02
CA ALA A 115 2.48 13.76 6.65
C ALA A 115 0.95 13.90 6.63
N LEU A 116 0.21 13.07 7.38
CA LEU A 116 -1.25 13.19 7.49
C LEU A 116 -1.72 14.55 8.02
N ARG A 117 -0.94 15.19 8.90
CA ARG A 117 -1.22 16.56 9.37
C ARG A 117 -0.84 17.60 8.33
N HIS A 118 0.35 17.47 7.72
CA HIS A 118 0.87 18.42 6.74
C HIS A 118 -0.07 18.55 5.53
N TYR A 119 -0.52 17.41 4.98
CA TYR A 119 -1.33 17.37 3.77
C TYR A 119 -2.85 17.42 4.04
N GLU A 120 -3.28 17.60 5.29
CA GLU A 120 -4.71 17.55 5.66
C GLU A 120 -5.55 18.56 4.87
N SER A 121 -5.01 19.76 4.63
CA SER A 121 -5.65 20.82 3.85
C SER A 121 -5.19 20.91 2.40
N ASP A 122 -4.25 20.06 1.96
CA ASP A 122 -3.79 20.06 0.58
C ASP A 122 -4.84 19.35 -0.31
N PRO A 123 -5.49 20.07 -1.26
CA PRO A 123 -6.53 19.51 -2.09
C PRO A 123 -6.01 18.56 -3.17
N LYS A 124 -4.68 18.42 -3.31
CA LYS A 124 -4.00 17.56 -4.27
C LYS A 124 -3.45 16.29 -3.63
N ALA A 125 -3.39 16.19 -2.31
CA ALA A 125 -2.98 14.97 -1.62
C ALA A 125 -4.16 14.00 -1.39
N PHE A 126 -4.11 12.82 -2.01
CA PHE A 126 -5.11 11.78 -1.83
C PHE A 126 -4.68 10.73 -0.79
N SER A 127 -3.42 10.31 -0.82
CA SER A 127 -2.87 9.36 0.15
C SER A 127 -1.39 9.58 0.40
N ILE A 128 -0.92 9.08 1.54
CA ILE A 128 0.49 9.03 1.92
C ILE A 128 0.95 7.58 1.82
N ALA A 129 2.06 7.32 1.15
CA ALA A 129 2.75 6.04 1.14
C ALA A 129 3.87 6.02 2.18
N ALA A 130 4.29 4.84 2.65
CA ALA A 130 5.50 4.69 3.46
C ALA A 130 6.58 3.82 2.80
N TYR A 131 6.28 3.27 1.64
CA TYR A 131 7.21 2.49 0.85
C TYR A 131 7.83 3.37 -0.23
N ASN A 132 9.10 3.13 -0.55
CA ASN A 132 9.70 3.50 -1.83
C ASN A 132 10.39 2.27 -2.44
N PHE A 133 10.71 2.32 -3.73
CA PHE A 133 11.56 1.29 -4.31
C PHE A 133 12.97 1.32 -3.71
N PRO A 134 13.65 0.17 -3.66
CA PRO A 134 15.08 0.12 -3.36
C PRO A 134 15.88 0.99 -4.33
N GLU A 135 16.98 1.56 -3.87
CA GLU A 135 17.84 2.47 -4.64
C GLU A 135 18.33 1.84 -5.96
N GLN A 136 18.61 0.53 -5.98
CA GLN A 136 19.01 -0.18 -7.20
C GLN A 136 17.92 -0.25 -8.27
N THR A 137 16.66 0.04 -7.92
CA THR A 137 15.51 0.02 -8.82
C THR A 137 15.08 1.41 -9.23
N MET A 138 15.11 2.35 -8.29
CA MET A 138 14.76 3.74 -8.51
C MET A 138 15.65 4.62 -7.64
N SER A 139 16.46 5.47 -8.28
CA SER A 139 17.25 6.47 -7.58
C SER A 139 16.51 7.80 -7.51
N ILE A 140 16.69 8.51 -6.40
CA ILE A 140 16.23 9.89 -6.22
C ILE A 140 17.41 10.81 -6.58
N PRO A 141 17.20 11.89 -7.35
CA PRO A 141 18.28 12.83 -7.66
C PRO A 141 18.91 13.43 -6.40
N ASP A 142 20.25 13.51 -6.36
CA ASP A 142 20.99 14.04 -5.20
C ASP A 142 20.68 15.51 -4.88
N ASP A 143 20.20 16.27 -5.88
CA ASP A 143 19.81 17.67 -5.77
C ASP A 143 18.32 17.87 -5.41
N TYR A 144 17.58 16.78 -5.17
CA TYR A 144 16.17 16.86 -4.79
C TYR A 144 16.03 17.34 -3.35
N ALA A 145 15.30 18.44 -3.16
CA ALA A 145 15.28 19.18 -1.89
C ALA A 145 14.31 18.64 -0.82
N TRP A 146 13.45 17.67 -1.17
CA TRP A 146 12.36 17.20 -0.31
C TRP A 146 12.59 15.76 0.13
N ASP A 147 12.09 15.41 1.31
CA ASP A 147 12.03 14.04 1.82
C ASP A 147 10.86 13.25 1.21
N THR A 148 9.96 13.92 0.49
CA THR A 148 8.84 13.29 -0.21
C THR A 148 8.70 13.77 -1.65
N TYR A 149 8.06 12.95 -2.48
CA TYR A 149 7.71 13.27 -3.88
C TYR A 149 6.29 12.79 -4.21
N SER A 150 5.68 13.39 -5.24
CA SER A 150 4.33 13.01 -5.69
C SER A 150 4.34 12.00 -6.84
N SER A 151 3.36 11.10 -6.84
CA SER A 151 3.15 10.09 -7.88
C SER A 151 1.69 9.95 -8.29
N PHE A 152 1.47 9.57 -9.55
CA PHE A 152 0.15 9.27 -10.13
C PHE A 152 -0.41 7.91 -9.69
N ARG A 153 0.41 7.09 -9.02
CA ARG A 153 0.03 5.76 -8.55
C ARG A 153 -0.11 5.76 -7.04
N CYS A 154 -1.17 5.15 -6.53
CA CYS A 154 -1.31 4.84 -5.12
C CYS A 154 -0.31 3.77 -4.66
N CYS A 155 -0.02 3.74 -3.36
CA CYS A 155 0.75 2.66 -2.73
C CYS A 155 -0.17 1.67 -2.02
N SER A 156 0.13 0.38 -2.15
CA SER A 156 -0.52 -0.69 -1.37
C SER A 156 0.36 -1.24 -0.24
N THR A 157 1.62 -0.82 -0.15
CA THR A 157 2.61 -1.31 0.81
C THR A 157 2.78 -0.30 1.95
N GLY A 158 1.82 -0.27 2.86
CA GLY A 158 1.76 0.68 3.96
C GLY A 158 1.44 2.10 3.49
N TRP A 159 0.27 2.57 3.89
CA TRP A 159 -0.30 3.82 3.37
C TRP A 159 -1.27 4.44 4.37
N ALA A 160 -1.64 5.69 4.13
CA ALA A 160 -2.66 6.37 4.90
C ALA A 160 -3.47 7.31 4.02
N THR A 161 -4.70 7.57 4.45
CA THR A 161 -5.57 8.59 3.84
C THR A 161 -6.60 9.06 4.88
N TRP A 162 -7.48 9.95 4.43
CA TRP A 162 -8.53 10.59 5.21
C TRP A 162 -9.91 10.17 4.69
N LEU A 163 -10.91 10.27 5.54
CA LEU A 163 -12.28 9.82 5.26
C LEU A 163 -12.90 10.52 4.04
N ASP A 164 -12.66 11.83 3.88
CA ASP A 164 -13.20 12.62 2.79
C ASP A 164 -12.64 12.18 1.42
N ARG A 165 -11.39 11.73 1.38
CA ARG A 165 -10.74 11.17 0.17
C ARG A 165 -11.16 9.73 -0.06
N TRP A 166 -11.18 8.92 1.00
CA TRP A 166 -11.65 7.54 0.95
C TRP A 166 -13.08 7.40 0.40
N LYS A 167 -13.98 8.32 0.77
CA LYS A 167 -15.36 8.37 0.27
C LYS A 167 -15.48 8.67 -1.24
N ARG A 168 -14.42 9.18 -1.88
CA ARG A 168 -14.41 9.46 -3.33
C ARG A 168 -14.18 8.21 -4.19
N VAL A 169 -13.86 7.08 -3.56
CA VAL A 169 -13.58 5.85 -4.29
C VAL A 169 -14.89 5.17 -4.67
N ASP A 170 -15.15 5.07 -5.98
CA ASP A 170 -16.18 4.19 -6.51
C ASP A 170 -15.65 2.75 -6.57
N TRP A 171 -16.07 1.94 -5.60
CA TRP A 171 -15.67 0.54 -5.49
C TRP A 171 -16.40 -0.39 -6.46
N SER A 172 -17.57 -0.02 -6.99
CA SER A 172 -18.34 -0.83 -7.97
C SER A 172 -17.84 -0.66 -9.39
N MET A 173 -17.05 0.41 -9.63
CA MET A 173 -16.46 0.75 -10.93
C MET A 173 -17.50 1.10 -11.98
N ASP A 174 -18.53 1.86 -11.61
CA ASP A 174 -19.61 2.26 -12.52
C ASP A 174 -19.09 3.15 -13.66
N TYR A 175 -17.97 3.84 -13.42
CA TYR A 175 -17.23 4.63 -14.40
C TYR A 175 -16.58 3.81 -15.53
N TYR A 176 -16.43 2.48 -15.39
CA TYR A 176 -15.53 1.68 -16.22
C TYR A 176 -15.85 1.75 -17.72
N GLU A 177 -17.12 1.63 -18.12
CA GLU A 177 -17.49 1.62 -19.54
C GLU A 177 -17.27 2.97 -20.23
N ALA A 178 -17.48 4.08 -19.51
CA ALA A 178 -17.19 5.42 -20.02
C ALA A 178 -15.67 5.62 -20.14
N PHE A 179 -14.91 5.24 -19.10
CA PHE A 179 -13.46 5.31 -19.10
C PHE A 179 -12.82 4.54 -20.26
N MET A 180 -13.29 3.31 -20.54
CA MET A 180 -12.74 2.49 -21.62
C MET A 180 -12.98 3.06 -23.03
N ARG A 181 -13.92 3.99 -23.20
CA ARG A 181 -14.20 4.67 -24.48
C ARG A 181 -13.34 5.93 -24.67
N ASP A 182 -12.74 6.45 -23.61
CA ASP A 182 -11.91 7.64 -23.64
C ASP A 182 -10.43 7.24 -23.63
N ARG A 183 -9.74 7.42 -24.77
CA ARG A 183 -8.31 7.10 -24.87
C ARG A 183 -7.44 8.10 -24.11
N HIS A 184 -7.85 9.37 -24.06
CA HIS A 184 -7.09 10.39 -23.36
C HIS A 184 -7.13 10.16 -21.85
N ALA A 185 -8.29 9.80 -21.32
CA ALA A 185 -8.44 9.35 -19.94
C ALA A 185 -7.52 8.16 -19.60
N GLN A 186 -7.43 7.18 -20.51
CA GLN A 186 -6.55 6.02 -20.34
C GLN A 186 -5.06 6.42 -20.34
N GLU A 187 -4.65 7.33 -21.22
CA GLU A 187 -3.29 7.87 -21.26
C GLU A 187 -2.93 8.57 -19.94
N LEU A 188 -3.84 9.41 -19.42
CA LEU A 188 -3.66 10.09 -18.14
C LEU A 188 -3.59 9.12 -16.96
N PHE A 189 -4.48 8.12 -16.90
CA PHE A 189 -4.45 7.10 -15.86
C PHE A 189 -3.17 6.24 -15.90
N ASN A 190 -2.68 5.92 -17.10
CA ASN A 190 -1.47 5.13 -17.28
C ASN A 190 -0.19 5.91 -16.92
N ARG A 191 -0.24 7.20 -16.57
CA ARG A 191 0.92 7.90 -15.97
C ARG A 191 1.40 7.25 -14.68
N GLY A 192 0.54 6.52 -13.96
CA GLY A 192 0.90 5.74 -12.78
C GLY A 192 1.62 4.41 -13.07
N GLY A 193 1.74 4.02 -14.33
CA GLY A 193 2.41 2.79 -14.77
C GLY A 193 1.83 2.23 -16.07
N PRO A 194 2.62 1.49 -16.85
CA PRO A 194 2.19 0.99 -18.16
C PRO A 194 1.03 -0.01 -18.09
N GLU A 195 0.81 -0.65 -16.93
CA GLU A 195 -0.17 -1.71 -16.73
C GLU A 195 -1.52 -1.25 -16.15
N MET A 196 -1.68 0.02 -15.80
CA MET A 196 -2.79 0.51 -14.96
C MET A 196 -4.17 0.18 -15.56
N THR A 197 -4.43 0.56 -16.81
CA THR A 197 -5.70 0.25 -17.51
C THR A 197 -5.95 -1.25 -17.64
N GLN A 198 -4.89 -2.05 -17.83
CA GLN A 198 -4.99 -3.51 -17.91
C GLN A 198 -5.39 -4.11 -16.55
N LEU A 199 -4.76 -3.68 -15.45
CA LEU A 199 -5.12 -4.11 -14.10
C LEU A 199 -6.56 -3.75 -13.77
N LEU A 200 -7.01 -2.55 -14.15
CA LEU A 200 -8.39 -2.10 -13.95
C LEU A 200 -9.38 -3.00 -14.72
N THR A 201 -9.04 -3.33 -15.96
CA THR A 201 -9.81 -4.29 -16.78
C THR A 201 -9.86 -5.68 -16.16
N MET A 202 -8.74 -6.17 -15.60
CA MET A 202 -8.68 -7.46 -14.92
C MET A 202 -9.54 -7.47 -13.67
N GLN A 203 -9.53 -6.39 -12.89
CA GLN A 203 -10.40 -6.22 -11.72
C GLN A 203 -11.87 -6.25 -12.14
N ARG A 204 -12.26 -5.46 -13.14
CA ARG A 204 -13.65 -5.41 -13.64
C ARG A 204 -14.16 -6.77 -14.09
N LYS A 205 -13.30 -7.57 -14.71
CA LYS A 205 -13.60 -8.93 -15.20
C LYS A 205 -13.52 -10.01 -14.12
N GLY A 206 -13.27 -9.66 -12.85
CA GLY A 206 -13.15 -10.60 -11.74
C GLY A 206 -11.93 -11.52 -11.83
N LYS A 207 -10.90 -11.14 -12.60
CA LYS A 207 -9.67 -11.93 -12.77
C LYS A 207 -8.66 -11.72 -11.64
N ILE A 208 -8.80 -10.63 -10.90
CA ILE A 208 -8.02 -10.29 -9.72
C ILE A 208 -8.97 -9.76 -8.64
N ASP A 209 -8.51 -9.76 -7.39
CA ASP A 209 -9.23 -9.22 -6.23
C ASP A 209 -8.45 -8.03 -5.66
N SER A 210 -8.43 -6.92 -6.41
CA SER A 210 -7.61 -5.73 -6.13
C SER A 210 -8.48 -4.55 -5.69
N TRP A 211 -8.30 -4.12 -4.45
CA TRP A 211 -8.75 -2.80 -3.97
C TRP A 211 -7.84 -1.69 -4.51
N ALA A 212 -6.53 -1.93 -4.59
CA ALA A 212 -5.53 -0.92 -4.93
C ALA A 212 -5.74 -0.28 -6.30
N ILE A 213 -6.09 -1.05 -7.35
CA ILE A 213 -6.27 -0.45 -8.68
C ILE A 213 -7.50 0.47 -8.76
N ARG A 214 -8.55 0.18 -7.97
CA ARG A 214 -9.73 1.06 -7.83
C ARG A 214 -9.36 2.32 -7.05
N PHE A 215 -8.53 2.19 -6.02
CA PHE A 215 -7.99 3.31 -5.26
C PHE A 215 -7.12 4.23 -6.12
N CYS A 216 -6.24 3.66 -6.95
CA CYS A 216 -5.45 4.40 -7.91
C CYS A 216 -6.33 5.08 -8.98
N TYR A 217 -7.43 4.47 -9.42
CA TYR A 217 -8.38 5.14 -10.32
C TYR A 217 -9.01 6.36 -9.65
N ALA A 218 -9.35 6.29 -8.36
CA ALA A 218 -9.89 7.42 -7.63
C ALA A 218 -8.90 8.60 -7.54
N HIS A 219 -7.60 8.34 -7.43
CA HIS A 219 -6.57 9.39 -7.52
C HIS A 219 -6.66 10.13 -8.86
N TYR A 220 -6.65 9.36 -9.96
CA TYR A 220 -6.79 9.89 -11.32
C TYR A 220 -8.09 10.69 -11.49
N ALA A 221 -9.23 10.11 -11.12
CA ALA A 221 -10.55 10.69 -11.35
C ALA A 221 -10.79 11.98 -10.56
N ASN A 222 -10.02 12.21 -9.48
CA ASN A 222 -10.10 13.42 -8.67
C ASN A 222 -8.94 14.39 -8.93
N GLU A 223 -8.01 14.07 -9.84
CA GLU A 223 -6.79 14.86 -10.10
C GLU A 223 -5.96 15.11 -8.83
N MET A 224 -5.81 14.06 -8.03
CA MET A 224 -5.07 14.05 -6.77
C MET A 224 -4.01 12.94 -6.79
N PHE A 225 -3.03 13.04 -5.89
CA PHE A 225 -1.78 12.31 -5.99
C PHE A 225 -1.44 11.57 -4.69
N CYS A 226 -0.60 10.55 -4.83
CA CYS A 226 -0.03 9.84 -3.71
C CYS A 226 1.34 10.43 -3.40
N VAL A 227 1.57 10.81 -2.15
CA VAL A 227 2.86 11.32 -1.67
C VAL A 227 3.69 10.14 -1.18
N TYR A 228 4.90 10.01 -1.70
CA TYR A 228 5.86 8.97 -1.35
C TYR A 228 7.07 9.56 -0.62
N PRO A 229 7.67 8.82 0.32
CA PRO A 229 8.96 9.19 0.89
C PRO A 229 10.09 8.88 -0.10
N VAL A 230 11.20 9.62 -0.05
CA VAL A 230 12.37 9.38 -0.93
C VAL A 230 13.13 8.10 -0.56
N LYS A 231 13.07 7.67 0.71
CA LYS A 231 13.53 6.35 1.16
C LYS A 231 12.35 5.56 1.70
N SER A 232 12.42 4.23 1.64
CA SER A 232 11.38 3.41 2.23
C SER A 232 11.45 3.41 3.76
N LEU A 233 10.29 3.58 4.41
CA LEU A 233 10.09 3.33 5.84
C LEU A 233 9.47 1.95 6.09
N ILE A 234 9.24 1.16 5.03
CA ILE A 234 8.69 -0.18 5.10
C ILE A 234 9.48 -1.15 4.21
N MET A 235 9.78 -2.31 4.77
CA MET A 235 10.24 -3.47 4.03
C MET A 235 9.09 -4.47 3.92
N ASN A 236 8.65 -4.78 2.71
CA ASN A 236 7.69 -5.85 2.48
C ASN A 236 8.44 -7.19 2.48
N VAL A 237 8.17 -8.01 3.49
CA VAL A 237 8.82 -9.31 3.70
C VAL A 237 7.99 -10.48 3.14
N GLY A 238 6.90 -10.19 2.44
CA GLY A 238 5.96 -11.16 1.87
C GLY A 238 6.27 -11.57 0.42
N PHE A 239 7.36 -11.07 -0.18
CA PHE A 239 7.87 -11.54 -1.47
C PHE A 239 8.66 -12.85 -1.34
N ASP A 240 8.16 -13.79 -0.53
CA ASP A 240 8.77 -15.08 -0.19
C ASP A 240 7.97 -16.28 -0.75
N ASN A 241 7.07 -16.01 -1.70
CA ASN A 241 6.15 -16.97 -2.32
C ASN A 241 5.03 -17.51 -1.39
N SER A 242 4.88 -17.00 -0.16
CA SER A 242 3.84 -17.45 0.79
C SER A 242 2.48 -16.74 0.62
N GLY A 243 2.46 -15.58 -0.04
CA GLY A 243 1.28 -14.73 -0.24
C GLY A 243 0.54 -14.88 -1.57
N THR A 244 -0.63 -14.25 -1.69
CA THR A 244 -1.42 -14.27 -2.94
C THR A 244 -0.74 -13.49 -4.09
N HIS A 245 0.14 -12.53 -3.78
CA HIS A 245 0.90 -11.72 -4.74
C HIS A 245 2.41 -11.69 -4.41
N SER A 246 2.98 -12.85 -4.06
CA SER A 246 4.29 -12.99 -3.39
C SER A 246 5.46 -13.44 -4.27
N GLY A 247 5.37 -13.30 -5.59
CA GLY A 247 6.47 -13.67 -6.49
C GLY A 247 7.74 -12.88 -6.15
N VAL A 248 8.87 -13.58 -6.03
CA VAL A 248 10.17 -12.96 -5.76
C VAL A 248 10.49 -11.95 -6.87
N ASP A 249 10.65 -10.67 -6.49
CA ASP A 249 11.09 -9.59 -7.38
C ASP A 249 12.26 -8.85 -6.71
N PRO A 250 13.51 -9.11 -7.13
CA PRO A 250 14.69 -8.44 -6.57
C PRO A 250 14.64 -6.90 -6.65
N ARG A 251 13.78 -6.36 -7.52
CA ARG A 251 13.56 -4.91 -7.65
C ARG A 251 12.71 -4.32 -6.51
N ARG A 252 12.17 -5.16 -5.63
CA ARG A 252 11.36 -4.75 -4.46
C ARG A 252 12.02 -5.14 -3.15
N GLU A 253 13.13 -5.84 -3.21
CA GLU A 253 13.86 -6.35 -2.05
C GLU A 253 14.69 -5.22 -1.42
N HIS A 254 14.34 -4.91 -0.18
CA HIS A 254 15.12 -4.01 0.67
C HIS A 254 16.08 -4.84 1.52
N MET A 255 17.36 -4.51 1.49
CA MET A 255 18.35 -5.18 2.34
C MET A 255 18.25 -4.72 3.80
N ALA A 256 17.98 -3.43 4.00
CA ALA A 256 17.77 -2.81 5.30
C ALA A 256 16.92 -1.54 5.13
N LEU A 257 16.33 -1.09 6.24
CA LEU A 257 15.72 0.24 6.34
C LEU A 257 16.69 1.17 7.07
N ASP A 258 16.65 2.45 6.73
CA ASP A 258 17.39 3.49 7.44
C ASP A 258 16.70 3.75 8.80
N SER A 259 17.32 3.30 9.90
CA SER A 259 16.70 3.37 11.23
C SER A 259 16.66 4.77 11.83
N GLU A 260 17.57 5.65 11.37
CA GLU A 260 17.76 6.99 11.93
C GLU A 260 17.04 8.07 11.09
N TRP A 261 16.60 7.73 9.89
CA TRP A 261 15.95 8.70 9.01
C TRP A 261 14.52 8.99 9.46
N ASN A 262 14.28 10.24 9.84
CA ASN A 262 12.98 10.79 10.18
C ASN A 262 12.62 11.92 9.18
N PRO A 263 11.88 11.62 8.10
CA PRO A 263 11.55 12.61 7.08
C PRO A 263 10.68 13.75 7.64
N SER A 264 11.03 14.98 7.27
CA SER A 264 10.35 16.20 7.77
C SER A 264 10.14 17.28 6.70
N LEU A 265 10.78 17.17 5.54
CA LEU A 265 10.64 18.11 4.42
C LEU A 265 9.64 17.57 3.39
N PHE A 266 8.39 18.01 3.50
CA PHE A 266 7.29 17.57 2.63
C PHE A 266 7.16 18.45 1.38
N CYS A 267 7.18 17.85 0.19
CA CYS A 267 6.90 18.56 -1.07
C CYS A 267 5.42 18.98 -1.19
N PRO A 268 5.04 20.01 -1.95
CA PRO A 268 3.64 20.21 -2.32
C PRO A 268 3.09 18.97 -3.06
N ALA A 269 1.82 18.60 -2.82
CA ALA A 269 1.31 17.35 -3.39
C ALA A 269 1.17 17.39 -4.93
N ASP A 270 1.12 18.56 -5.56
CA ASP A 270 1.13 18.75 -7.01
C ASP A 270 2.51 19.10 -7.59
N ALA A 271 3.56 19.06 -6.78
CA ALA A 271 4.93 19.26 -7.26
C ALA A 271 5.51 17.95 -7.81
N PHE A 272 5.85 17.95 -9.10
CA PHE A 272 6.47 16.80 -9.77
C PHE A 272 7.89 17.11 -10.20
N ASP A 273 8.80 16.18 -9.91
CA ASP A 273 10.12 16.13 -10.56
C ASP A 273 10.06 15.09 -11.69
N GLU A 274 10.26 15.53 -12.93
CA GLU A 274 10.14 14.67 -14.11
C GLU A 274 11.12 13.48 -14.09
N ARG A 275 12.29 13.63 -13.44
CA ARG A 275 13.29 12.56 -13.31
C ARG A 275 12.76 11.46 -12.39
N ILE A 276 12.17 11.85 -11.26
CA ILE A 276 11.53 10.94 -10.30
C ILE A 276 10.31 10.26 -10.93
N VAL A 277 9.44 11.02 -11.60
CA VAL A 277 8.26 10.47 -12.27
C VAL A 277 8.66 9.41 -13.30
N ARG A 278 9.71 9.67 -14.09
CA ARG A 278 10.23 8.70 -15.06
C ARG A 278 10.80 7.46 -14.38
N GLY A 279 11.65 7.63 -13.37
CA GLY A 279 12.23 6.51 -12.62
C GLY A 279 11.16 5.62 -11.98
N PHE A 280 10.11 6.24 -11.43
CA PHE A 280 8.96 5.52 -10.87
C PHE A 280 8.20 4.72 -11.93
N PHE A 281 7.94 5.33 -13.09
CA PHE A 281 7.28 4.64 -14.20
C PHE A 281 8.11 3.45 -14.70
N ASP A 282 9.43 3.63 -14.83
CA ASP A 282 10.36 2.60 -15.27
C ASP A 282 10.44 1.44 -14.26
N ALA A 283 10.34 1.70 -12.94
CA ALA A 283 10.31 0.67 -11.91
C ALA A 283 9.12 -0.30 -12.06
N PHE A 284 7.98 0.18 -12.58
CA PHE A 284 6.82 -0.67 -12.90
C PHE A 284 6.86 -1.27 -14.30
N THR A 285 7.76 -0.80 -15.16
CA THR A 285 7.94 -1.38 -16.50
C THR A 285 8.63 -2.74 -16.38
N PRO A 286 8.03 -3.84 -16.89
CA PRO A 286 8.67 -5.14 -16.86
C PRO A 286 10.01 -5.10 -17.62
N PRO A 287 11.06 -5.78 -17.13
CA PRO A 287 12.32 -5.84 -17.86
C PRO A 287 12.08 -6.39 -19.26
N LYS A 288 12.75 -5.78 -20.26
CA LYS A 288 12.68 -6.24 -21.65
C LYS A 288 13.08 -7.71 -21.70
N ARG A 289 12.11 -8.57 -22.02
CA ARG A 289 12.35 -10.00 -22.23
C ARG A 289 13.42 -10.19 -23.29
N SER A 290 14.42 -11.01 -23.00
CA SER A 290 15.47 -11.34 -23.97
C SER A 290 14.86 -11.93 -25.24
N LEU A 291 15.48 -11.71 -26.40
CA LEU A 291 15.05 -12.25 -27.69
C LEU A 291 14.83 -13.78 -27.62
N VAL A 292 15.66 -14.47 -26.85
CA VAL A 292 15.61 -15.92 -26.59
C VAL A 292 14.31 -16.33 -25.88
N SER A 293 13.92 -15.61 -24.82
CA SER A 293 12.67 -15.89 -24.10
C SER A 293 11.42 -15.64 -24.96
N ARG A 294 11.52 -14.75 -25.95
CA ARG A 294 10.46 -14.46 -26.93
C ARG A 294 10.31 -15.59 -27.96
N ILE A 295 11.42 -16.22 -28.36
CA ILE A 295 11.46 -17.35 -29.29
C ILE A 295 10.94 -18.62 -28.62
N LEU A 296 11.40 -18.93 -27.40
CA LEU A 296 10.98 -20.13 -26.66
C LEU A 296 9.47 -20.20 -26.41
N ARG A 297 8.81 -19.05 -26.23
CA ARG A 297 7.35 -18.99 -26.04
C ARG A 297 6.55 -19.17 -27.33
N ARG A 298 7.13 -18.84 -28.49
CA ARG A 298 6.52 -19.14 -29.80
C ARG A 298 6.63 -20.61 -30.21
N LEU A 299 7.51 -21.36 -29.56
CA LEU A 299 7.69 -22.79 -29.78
C LEU A 299 6.88 -23.64 -28.78
N THR A 300 6.34 -23.03 -27.73
CA THR A 300 5.64 -23.72 -26.63
C THR A 300 4.19 -23.26 -26.42
N GLY A 301 3.65 -22.45 -27.33
CA GLY A 301 2.23 -22.05 -27.38
C GLY A 301 1.70 -22.16 -28.80
#